data_AF-A0A484ML69-F1
#
_entry.id   AF-A0A484ML69-F1
#
_cell.length_a   1.000
_cell.length_b   1.000
_cell.length_c   1.000
_cell.angle_alpha   90.00
_cell.angle_beta   90.00
_cell.angle_gamma   90.00
#
_symmetry.space_group_name_H-M   'P 1'
#
loop_
_entity.id
_entity.type
_entity.pdbx_description
1 polymer ?
#
loop_
_entity_poly.entity_id
_entity_poly.type
_entity_poly.pdbx_seq_one_letter_code
_entity_poly.pdbx_strand_id
1 'polypeptide(L)'
;MHSSSEIDSTRLKGCTDIDHEEFHRWGNGGGSFHKSSRIDPTAVIEIGAIVHSESVVASNVHVGSGSVIGPSVTVGQSTRIWYGVALTNCTVGDCCVLHSGVCIGQDGFGFFVDEQGNMVKKPQNLKVTIGNHVEIGANSCIDKGSWRDTVIGDHSKIDNLVQIGHNVVIGKNCILCGQVGIAGSVTIGDYVTMGGRVAIRDHVCIASKVRLAANSCVTKDINEPGNYGGFPAVPIHEWRRQIAAQRQSPK
;
A
#
# COMPACT_ATOMS: atom_id res chain seq x y z
N MET A 1 17.91 -58.72 11.12
CA MET A 1 16.97 -58.99 10.01
C MET A 1 15.57 -58.67 10.48
N HIS A 2 14.76 -58.14 9.57
CA HIS A 2 13.60 -57.26 9.75
C HIS A 2 12.57 -57.58 10.84
N SER A 3 12.12 -56.51 11.51
CA SER A 3 10.83 -56.41 12.18
C SER A 3 10.15 -55.15 11.66
N SER A 4 9.05 -55.34 10.95
CA SER A 4 8.22 -54.32 10.33
C SER A 4 7.36 -53.62 11.38
N SER A 5 7.42 -52.30 11.46
CA SER A 5 6.39 -51.48 12.10
C SER A 5 5.71 -50.65 11.02
N GLU A 6 4.48 -51.04 10.70
CA GLU A 6 3.58 -50.33 9.80
C GLU A 6 3.40 -48.89 10.26
N ILE A 7 3.65 -47.96 9.36
CA ILE A 7 3.33 -46.55 9.56
C ILE A 7 1.83 -46.41 9.29
N ASP A 8 1.09 -46.14 10.36
CA ASP A 8 -0.34 -45.86 10.37
C ASP A 8 -0.66 -44.69 9.42
N SER A 9 -1.34 -45.01 8.31
CA SER A 9 -1.63 -44.11 7.20
C SER A 9 -2.87 -43.22 7.43
N THR A 10 -3.36 -43.10 8.66
CA THR A 10 -4.68 -42.50 8.93
C THR A 10 -4.70 -41.03 9.42
N ARG A 11 -3.61 -40.26 9.27
CA ARG A 11 -3.57 -38.84 9.76
C ARG A 11 -3.31 -37.73 8.75
N LEU A 12 -3.63 -37.94 7.46
CA LEU A 12 -3.62 -36.88 6.43
C LEU A 12 -5.02 -36.65 5.82
N LYS A 13 -6.09 -36.76 6.61
CA LYS A 13 -7.42 -36.26 6.21
C LYS A 13 -7.61 -34.85 6.75
N GLY A 14 -7.25 -33.86 5.93
CA GLY A 14 -7.46 -32.45 6.27
C GLY A 14 -6.81 -31.42 5.33
N CYS A 15 -6.37 -31.80 4.14
CA CYS A 15 -5.99 -30.85 3.09
C CYS A 15 -6.65 -31.33 1.79
N THR A 16 -7.96 -31.12 1.70
CA THR A 16 -8.69 -31.32 0.45
C THR A 16 -8.36 -30.13 -0.45
N ASP A 17 -7.58 -30.43 -1.50
CA ASP A 17 -7.60 -29.83 -2.83
C ASP A 17 -7.95 -28.34 -2.89
N ILE A 18 -6.93 -27.49 -3.07
CA ILE A 18 -7.16 -26.18 -3.68
C ILE A 18 -7.65 -26.50 -5.09
N ASP A 19 -8.95 -26.35 -5.30
CA ASP A 19 -9.66 -26.83 -6.46
C ASP A 19 -9.21 -26.06 -7.72
N HIS A 20 -8.20 -26.60 -8.41
CA HIS A 20 -7.71 -26.09 -9.68
C HIS A 20 -8.83 -26.03 -10.75
N GLU A 21 -9.96 -26.71 -10.53
CA GLU A 21 -11.12 -26.71 -11.41
C GLU A 21 -11.86 -25.36 -11.46
N GLU A 22 -11.64 -24.45 -10.51
CA GLU A 22 -12.36 -23.17 -10.46
C GLU A 22 -11.66 -22.02 -11.21
N PHE A 23 -10.41 -22.22 -11.64
CA PHE A 23 -9.66 -21.24 -12.41
C PHE A 23 -9.67 -21.54 -13.91
N HIS A 24 -9.97 -20.53 -14.70
CA HIS A 24 -10.03 -20.60 -16.15
C HIS A 24 -9.05 -19.62 -16.78
N ARG A 25 -8.75 -19.85 -18.06
CA ARG A 25 -7.89 -18.95 -18.85
C ARG A 25 -8.72 -17.83 -19.46
N TRP A 26 -8.31 -16.59 -19.25
CA TRP A 26 -8.91 -15.41 -19.86
C TRP A 26 -8.49 -15.28 -21.32
N GLY A 27 -9.45 -15.06 -22.23
CA GLY A 27 -9.18 -15.02 -23.67
C GLY A 27 -8.34 -13.82 -24.11
N ASN A 28 -8.52 -12.66 -23.47
CA ASN A 28 -7.84 -11.42 -23.83
C ASN A 28 -6.58 -11.21 -22.98
N GLY A 29 -5.45 -11.80 -23.40
CA GLY A 29 -4.14 -11.69 -22.72
C GLY A 29 -3.63 -13.00 -22.10
N GLY A 30 -4.51 -13.97 -21.86
CA GLY A 30 -4.12 -15.34 -21.51
C GLY A 30 -3.83 -15.63 -20.03
N GLY A 31 -4.11 -14.70 -19.11
CA GLY A 31 -3.99 -14.92 -17.66
C GLY A 31 -5.09 -15.82 -17.08
N SER A 32 -5.07 -16.02 -15.76
CA SER A 32 -5.99 -16.92 -15.05
C SER A 32 -7.02 -16.13 -14.24
N PHE A 33 -8.25 -16.61 -14.18
CA PHE A 33 -9.31 -16.00 -13.37
C PHE A 33 -10.19 -17.06 -12.70
N HIS A 34 -10.69 -16.73 -11.52
CA HIS A 34 -11.67 -17.56 -10.81
C HIS A 34 -13.06 -17.43 -11.42
N LYS A 35 -13.82 -18.53 -11.55
CA LYS A 35 -15.16 -18.57 -12.17
C LYS A 35 -16.18 -17.57 -11.59
N SER A 36 -16.01 -17.18 -10.34
CA SER A 36 -16.90 -16.21 -9.67
C SER A 36 -16.48 -14.75 -9.80
N SER A 37 -15.30 -14.48 -10.36
CA SER A 37 -14.87 -13.10 -10.66
C SER A 37 -15.73 -12.49 -11.76
N ARG A 38 -15.88 -11.16 -11.73
CA ARG A 38 -16.65 -10.38 -12.70
C ARG A 38 -15.68 -9.51 -13.48
N ILE A 39 -15.28 -9.98 -14.65
CA ILE A 39 -14.33 -9.31 -15.52
C ILE A 39 -15.06 -8.82 -16.77
N ASP A 40 -14.93 -7.54 -17.07
CA ASP A 40 -15.47 -6.98 -18.31
C ASP A 40 -14.75 -7.58 -19.54
N PRO A 41 -15.45 -7.94 -20.62
CA PRO A 41 -14.84 -8.55 -21.81
C PRO A 41 -13.73 -7.71 -22.47
N THR A 42 -13.72 -6.39 -22.26
CA THR A 42 -12.68 -5.50 -22.80
C THR A 42 -11.40 -5.49 -21.97
N ALA A 43 -11.41 -6.04 -20.76
CA ALA A 43 -10.23 -6.10 -19.91
C ALA A 43 -9.18 -7.04 -20.49
N VAL A 44 -7.91 -6.63 -20.35
CA VAL A 44 -6.74 -7.43 -20.72
C VAL A 44 -6.12 -8.01 -19.46
N ILE A 45 -6.06 -9.33 -19.35
CA ILE A 45 -5.40 -10.04 -18.26
C ILE A 45 -4.24 -10.82 -18.86
N GLU A 46 -3.01 -10.32 -18.69
CA GLU A 46 -1.81 -10.90 -19.29
C GLU A 46 -1.45 -12.27 -18.71
N ILE A 47 -0.63 -13.02 -19.43
CA ILE A 47 -0.12 -14.32 -19.01
C ILE A 47 0.55 -14.25 -17.63
N GLY A 48 0.21 -15.20 -16.77
CA GLY A 48 0.72 -15.26 -15.40
C GLY A 48 0.08 -14.27 -14.43
N ALA A 49 -0.79 -13.36 -14.88
CA ALA A 49 -1.66 -12.60 -13.98
C ALA A 49 -2.81 -13.49 -13.47
N ILE A 50 -3.24 -13.25 -12.22
CA ILE A 50 -4.28 -14.05 -11.55
C ILE A 50 -5.35 -13.13 -10.97
N VAL A 51 -6.61 -13.41 -11.28
CA VAL A 51 -7.78 -12.72 -10.76
C VAL A 51 -8.61 -13.68 -9.88
N HIS A 52 -8.72 -13.38 -8.59
CA HIS A 52 -9.36 -14.25 -7.60
C HIS A 52 -10.87 -14.06 -7.49
N SER A 53 -11.52 -14.92 -6.69
CA SER A 53 -12.96 -14.98 -6.48
C SER A 53 -13.58 -13.65 -6.06
N GLU A 54 -14.82 -13.42 -6.51
CA GLU A 54 -15.63 -12.23 -6.20
C GLU A 54 -15.00 -10.87 -6.55
N SER A 55 -13.83 -10.86 -7.20
CA SER A 55 -13.21 -9.63 -7.68
C SER A 55 -14.00 -9.04 -8.85
N VAL A 56 -13.91 -7.72 -9.01
CA VAL A 56 -14.56 -6.97 -10.08
C VAL A 56 -13.49 -6.20 -10.85
N VAL A 57 -13.37 -6.50 -12.14
CA VAL A 57 -12.44 -5.83 -13.05
C VAL A 57 -13.26 -5.16 -14.15
N ALA A 58 -13.30 -3.82 -14.10
CA ALA A 58 -14.11 -3.01 -15.01
C ALA A 58 -13.53 -2.96 -16.44
N SER A 59 -14.24 -2.24 -17.32
CA SER A 59 -13.89 -2.13 -18.73
C SER A 59 -12.54 -1.45 -18.95
N ASN A 60 -11.84 -1.89 -20.00
CA ASN A 60 -10.54 -1.39 -20.44
C ASN A 60 -9.45 -1.42 -19.37
N VAL A 61 -9.61 -2.23 -18.31
CA VAL A 61 -8.53 -2.48 -17.34
C VAL A 61 -7.46 -3.36 -17.99
N HIS A 62 -6.20 -3.06 -17.69
CA HIS A 62 -5.07 -3.89 -18.10
C HIS A 62 -4.34 -4.38 -16.86
N VAL A 63 -4.31 -5.71 -16.68
CA VAL A 63 -3.57 -6.39 -15.62
C VAL A 63 -2.33 -7.04 -16.20
N GLY A 64 -1.16 -6.49 -15.84
CA GLY A 64 0.14 -6.95 -16.30
C GLY A 64 0.56 -8.30 -15.73
N SER A 65 1.48 -8.95 -16.42
CA SER A 65 2.01 -10.28 -16.09
C SER A 65 2.50 -10.39 -14.64
N GLY A 66 2.19 -11.51 -13.99
CA GLY A 66 2.59 -11.81 -12.62
C GLY A 66 1.83 -11.03 -11.53
N SER A 67 0.90 -10.14 -11.91
CA SER A 67 0.08 -9.40 -10.95
C SER A 67 -1.06 -10.26 -10.39
N VAL A 68 -1.43 -10.01 -9.15
CA VAL A 68 -2.49 -10.71 -8.43
C VAL A 68 -3.57 -9.72 -8.01
N ILE A 69 -4.79 -9.96 -8.48
CA ILE A 69 -6.01 -9.29 -8.02
C ILE A 69 -6.68 -10.24 -7.03
N GLY A 70 -6.54 -9.95 -5.74
CA GLY A 70 -7.03 -10.78 -4.64
C GLY A 70 -8.57 -10.85 -4.55
N PRO A 71 -9.10 -11.71 -3.66
CA PRO A 71 -10.53 -11.89 -3.51
C PRO A 71 -11.26 -10.58 -3.19
N SER A 72 -12.43 -10.39 -3.80
CA SER A 72 -13.30 -9.22 -3.58
C SER A 72 -12.64 -7.85 -3.84
N VAL A 73 -11.49 -7.81 -4.51
CA VAL A 73 -10.87 -6.55 -4.97
C VAL A 73 -11.68 -5.98 -6.12
N THR A 74 -11.92 -4.66 -6.10
CA THR A 74 -12.56 -3.94 -7.21
C THR A 74 -11.54 -3.04 -7.90
N VAL A 75 -11.48 -3.11 -9.23
CA VAL A 75 -10.64 -2.25 -10.08
C VAL A 75 -11.52 -1.50 -11.07
N GLY A 76 -11.48 -0.17 -10.99
CA GLY A 76 -12.22 0.76 -11.83
C GLY A 76 -11.74 0.82 -13.27
N GLN A 77 -12.55 1.43 -14.14
CA GLN A 77 -12.37 1.39 -15.59
C GLN A 77 -11.07 2.06 -16.03
N SER A 78 -10.50 1.58 -17.14
CA SER A 78 -9.29 2.16 -17.75
C SER A 78 -8.08 2.26 -16.80
N THR A 79 -8.07 1.52 -15.70
CA THR A 79 -6.94 1.44 -14.79
C THR A 79 -5.88 0.49 -15.34
N ARG A 80 -4.61 0.91 -15.25
CA ARG A 80 -3.44 0.16 -15.71
C ARG A 80 -2.67 -0.38 -14.52
N ILE A 81 -2.52 -1.69 -14.46
CA ILE A 81 -1.76 -2.40 -13.45
C ILE A 81 -0.56 -3.02 -14.16
N TRP A 82 0.64 -2.59 -13.80
CA TRP A 82 1.89 -3.09 -14.36
C TRP A 82 2.23 -4.48 -13.79
N TYR A 83 3.51 -4.87 -13.82
CA TYR A 83 3.94 -6.24 -13.56
C TYR A 83 4.12 -6.52 -12.07
N GLY A 84 3.74 -7.72 -11.62
CA GLY A 84 3.96 -8.18 -10.25
C GLY A 84 3.31 -7.31 -9.17
N VAL A 85 2.20 -6.64 -9.49
CA VAL A 85 1.41 -5.86 -8.52
C VAL A 85 0.54 -6.81 -7.70
N ALA A 86 0.48 -6.62 -6.39
CA ALA A 86 -0.34 -7.41 -5.48
C ALA A 86 -1.43 -6.54 -4.86
N LEU A 87 -2.69 -6.80 -5.23
CA LEU A 87 -3.86 -6.13 -4.67
C LEU A 87 -4.64 -7.09 -3.78
N THR A 88 -4.93 -6.69 -2.56
CA THR A 88 -5.82 -7.40 -1.65
C THR A 88 -6.61 -6.40 -0.83
N ASN A 89 -7.80 -6.75 -0.35
CA ASN A 89 -8.55 -5.96 0.64
C ASN A 89 -8.65 -4.47 0.22
N CYS A 90 -8.92 -4.19 -1.06
CA CYS A 90 -8.90 -2.83 -1.57
C CYS A 90 -9.88 -2.60 -2.71
N THR A 91 -10.19 -1.32 -2.93
CA THR A 91 -10.91 -0.82 -4.10
C THR A 91 -10.05 0.22 -4.78
N VAL A 92 -9.82 0.07 -6.09
CA VAL A 92 -9.08 1.00 -6.93
C VAL A 92 -10.05 1.69 -7.88
N GLY A 93 -10.00 3.02 -7.92
CA GLY A 93 -10.85 3.83 -8.80
C GLY A 93 -10.47 3.73 -10.27
N ASP A 94 -11.05 4.63 -11.05
CA ASP A 94 -10.93 4.70 -12.50
C ASP A 94 -9.65 5.42 -12.93
N CYS A 95 -9.15 5.06 -14.12
CA CYS A 95 -8.03 5.72 -14.77
C CYS A 95 -6.75 5.81 -13.91
N CYS A 96 -6.54 4.82 -13.04
CA CYS A 96 -5.36 4.75 -12.18
C CYS A 96 -4.18 4.09 -12.90
N VAL A 97 -2.97 4.32 -12.40
CA VAL A 97 -1.75 3.63 -12.86
C VAL A 97 -1.01 3.09 -11.65
N LEU A 98 -0.84 1.76 -11.58
CA LEU A 98 -0.11 1.07 -10.52
C LEU A 98 1.14 0.44 -11.12
N HIS A 99 2.31 1.03 -10.85
CA HIS A 99 3.61 0.57 -11.37
C HIS A 99 4.07 -0.75 -10.74
N SER A 100 5.08 -1.35 -11.34
CA SER A 100 5.50 -2.71 -11.01
C SER A 100 5.86 -2.91 -9.54
N GLY A 101 5.45 -4.04 -8.96
CA GLY A 101 5.75 -4.39 -7.58
C GLY A 101 4.97 -3.62 -6.51
N VAL A 102 3.99 -2.79 -6.90
CA VAL A 102 3.08 -2.13 -5.93
C VAL A 102 2.32 -3.18 -5.11
N CYS A 103 2.26 -2.96 -3.80
CA CYS A 103 1.51 -3.81 -2.87
C CYS A 103 0.45 -2.99 -2.14
N ILE A 104 -0.83 -3.38 -2.25
CA ILE A 104 -1.96 -2.65 -1.64
C ILE A 104 -2.81 -3.60 -0.80
N GLY A 105 -3.11 -3.15 0.43
CA GLY A 105 -4.08 -3.72 1.36
C GLY A 105 -3.56 -4.86 2.23
N GLN A 106 -2.24 -4.97 2.36
CA GLN A 106 -1.61 -5.83 3.36
C GLN A 106 -1.85 -5.30 4.77
N ASP A 107 -1.75 -6.18 5.78
CA ASP A 107 -1.83 -5.77 7.17
C ASP A 107 -0.75 -4.74 7.53
N GLY A 108 -1.16 -3.62 8.14
CA GLY A 108 -0.21 -2.67 8.69
C GLY A 108 0.56 -3.18 9.91
N PHE A 109 1.54 -2.38 10.34
CA PHE A 109 2.44 -2.68 11.46
C PHE A 109 1.79 -2.43 12.84
N GLY A 110 0.69 -3.13 13.13
CA GLY A 110 0.00 -3.06 14.42
C GLY A 110 0.30 -4.27 15.31
N PHE A 111 1.01 -4.05 16.41
CA PHE A 111 1.27 -5.07 17.44
C PHE A 111 1.05 -4.49 18.85
N PHE A 112 0.72 -5.34 19.82
CA PHE A 112 0.63 -4.99 21.23
C PHE A 112 1.28 -6.08 22.08
N VAL A 113 1.67 -5.73 23.30
CA VAL A 113 2.19 -6.68 24.28
C VAL A 113 1.01 -7.21 25.10
N ASP A 114 0.83 -8.53 25.13
CA ASP A 114 -0.21 -9.16 25.97
C ASP A 114 0.19 -9.18 27.46
N GLU A 115 -0.70 -9.68 28.32
CA GLU A 115 -0.46 -9.78 29.77
C GLU A 115 0.73 -10.70 30.12
N GLN A 116 1.12 -11.59 29.20
CA GLN A 116 2.23 -12.53 29.35
C GLN A 116 3.55 -11.99 28.76
N GLY A 117 3.54 -10.78 28.20
CA GLY A 117 4.72 -10.16 27.60
C GLY A 117 4.99 -10.55 26.13
N ASN A 118 4.08 -11.26 25.46
CA ASN A 118 4.25 -11.64 24.06
C ASN A 118 3.82 -10.52 23.12
N MET A 119 4.49 -10.43 21.97
CA MET A 119 4.10 -9.52 20.89
C MET A 119 2.97 -10.15 20.07
N VAL A 120 1.76 -9.60 20.16
CA VAL A 120 0.57 -10.11 19.48
C VAL A 120 0.12 -9.15 18.38
N LYS A 121 -0.26 -9.71 17.23
CA LYS A 121 -0.75 -8.95 16.08
C LYS A 121 -2.10 -8.31 16.39
N LYS A 122 -2.24 -7.01 16.11
CA LYS A 122 -3.53 -6.31 16.15
C LYS A 122 -4.29 -6.55 14.83
N PRO A 123 -5.51 -7.12 14.86
CA PRO A 123 -6.30 -7.35 13.65
C PRO A 123 -6.51 -6.07 12.81
N GLN A 124 -6.31 -6.17 11.49
CA GLN A 124 -6.57 -5.11 10.51
C GLN A 124 -7.69 -5.60 9.56
N ASN A 125 -8.94 -5.28 9.90
CA ASN A 125 -10.11 -5.90 9.24
C ASN A 125 -10.77 -5.02 8.18
N LEU A 126 -10.22 -3.83 7.92
CA LEU A 126 -10.79 -2.88 6.97
C LEU A 126 -10.01 -2.94 5.65
N LYS A 127 -10.13 -1.90 4.81
CA LYS A 127 -9.59 -1.92 3.45
C LYS A 127 -8.77 -0.69 3.11
N VAL A 128 -8.24 -0.69 1.90
CA VAL A 128 -7.69 0.49 1.23
C VAL A 128 -8.68 0.96 0.16
N THR A 129 -8.94 2.27 0.12
CA THR A 129 -9.76 2.91 -0.93
C THR A 129 -8.89 3.88 -1.71
N ILE A 130 -8.62 3.58 -2.98
CA ILE A 130 -7.91 4.47 -3.90
C ILE A 130 -8.94 5.17 -4.80
N GLY A 131 -8.87 6.51 -4.86
CA GLY A 131 -9.70 7.34 -5.72
C GLY A 131 -9.37 7.22 -7.21
N ASN A 132 -9.92 8.13 -8.01
CA ASN A 132 -9.74 8.14 -9.46
C ASN A 132 -8.47 8.88 -9.88
N HIS A 133 -7.90 8.54 -11.03
CA HIS A 133 -6.72 9.18 -11.61
C HIS A 133 -5.49 9.18 -10.68
N VAL A 134 -5.40 8.20 -9.78
CA VAL A 134 -4.24 8.04 -8.88
C VAL A 134 -3.12 7.31 -9.61
N GLU A 135 -1.89 7.75 -9.42
CA GLU A 135 -0.70 7.05 -9.90
C GLU A 135 0.19 6.65 -8.73
N ILE A 136 0.58 5.38 -8.68
CA ILE A 136 1.40 4.80 -7.60
C ILE A 136 2.64 4.17 -8.23
N GLY A 137 3.80 4.70 -7.87
CA GLY A 137 5.13 4.30 -8.34
C GLY A 137 5.55 2.91 -7.86
N ALA A 138 6.59 2.38 -8.49
CA ALA A 138 7.06 1.02 -8.32
C ALA A 138 7.47 0.72 -6.87
N ASN A 139 7.14 -0.49 -6.42
CA ASN A 139 7.48 -1.02 -5.09
C ASN A 139 6.99 -0.15 -3.92
N SER A 140 5.94 0.66 -4.13
CA SER A 140 5.27 1.38 -3.05
C SER A 140 4.25 0.47 -2.35
N CYS A 141 4.10 0.66 -1.05
CA CYS A 141 3.27 -0.19 -0.19
C CYS A 141 2.20 0.66 0.52
N ILE A 142 0.96 0.17 0.50
CA ILE A 142 -0.19 0.83 1.15
C ILE A 142 -0.90 -0.17 2.05
N ASP A 143 -0.82 0.04 3.35
CA ASP A 143 -1.40 -0.87 4.34
C ASP A 143 -2.90 -0.61 4.53
N LYS A 144 -3.69 -1.67 4.73
CA LYS A 144 -5.12 -1.53 5.04
C LYS A 144 -5.36 -1.01 6.46
N GLY A 145 -6.54 -0.47 6.68
CA GLY A 145 -6.96 0.03 7.97
C GLY A 145 -7.35 -1.04 8.99
N SER A 146 -7.27 -0.68 10.28
CA SER A 146 -7.92 -1.39 11.40
C SER A 146 -9.24 -0.77 11.87
N TRP A 147 -9.27 0.54 12.13
CA TRP A 147 -10.45 1.23 12.68
C TRP A 147 -11.11 2.24 11.72
N ARG A 148 -10.35 2.72 10.73
CA ARG A 148 -10.84 3.41 9.53
C ARG A 148 -10.09 2.93 8.30
N ASP A 149 -10.70 3.01 7.13
CA ASP A 149 -10.01 2.69 5.88
C ASP A 149 -8.76 3.57 5.69
N THR A 150 -7.76 3.00 5.02
CA THR A 150 -6.69 3.81 4.40
C THR A 150 -7.24 4.38 3.10
N VAL A 151 -7.10 5.68 2.86
CA VAL A 151 -7.72 6.37 1.74
C VAL A 151 -6.71 7.22 1.00
N ILE A 152 -6.69 7.11 -0.33
CA ILE A 152 -5.92 7.97 -1.23
C ILE A 152 -6.89 8.74 -2.13
N GLY A 153 -6.93 10.06 -1.98
CA GLY A 153 -7.82 10.92 -2.73
C GLY A 153 -7.45 11.07 -4.21
N ASP A 154 -8.46 11.41 -5.00
CA ASP A 154 -8.38 11.54 -6.46
C ASP A 154 -7.17 12.39 -6.93
N HIS A 155 -6.65 12.04 -8.11
CA HIS A 155 -5.58 12.75 -8.80
C HIS A 155 -4.21 12.78 -8.09
N SER A 156 -4.08 12.11 -6.93
CA SER A 156 -2.81 12.06 -6.21
C SER A 156 -1.75 11.24 -6.94
N LYS A 157 -0.48 11.66 -6.81
CA LYS A 157 0.69 11.06 -7.43
C LYS A 157 1.68 10.62 -6.35
N ILE A 158 1.94 9.33 -6.31
CA ILE A 158 2.81 8.68 -5.33
C ILE A 158 3.96 8.08 -6.12
N ASP A 159 5.18 8.49 -5.82
CA ASP A 159 6.39 8.02 -6.50
C ASP A 159 6.80 6.64 -5.97
N ASN A 160 7.96 6.15 -6.42
CA ASN A 160 8.51 4.85 -6.09
C ASN A 160 8.94 4.75 -4.63
N LEU A 161 8.86 3.54 -4.08
CA LEU A 161 9.33 3.19 -2.74
C LEU A 161 8.68 4.02 -1.62
N VAL A 162 7.45 4.45 -1.80
CA VAL A 162 6.68 5.16 -0.77
C VAL A 162 5.99 4.16 0.14
N GLN A 163 6.08 4.39 1.46
CA GLN A 163 5.34 3.63 2.46
C GLN A 163 4.16 4.46 2.99
N ILE A 164 2.95 3.89 2.93
CA ILE A 164 1.74 4.45 3.52
C ILE A 164 1.21 3.46 4.57
N GLY A 165 1.30 3.87 5.83
CA GLY A 165 0.84 3.08 6.97
C GLY A 165 -0.68 2.90 7.03
N HIS A 166 -1.11 2.03 7.95
CA HIS A 166 -2.52 1.74 8.17
C HIS A 166 -3.31 2.97 8.61
N ASN A 167 -4.58 3.04 8.22
CA ASN A 167 -5.48 4.15 8.53
C ASN A 167 -5.00 5.50 8.01
N VAL A 168 -4.11 5.61 7.04
CA VAL A 168 -3.74 6.96 6.53
C VAL A 168 -4.88 7.51 5.67
N VAL A 169 -5.21 8.79 5.79
CA VAL A 169 -6.06 9.50 4.81
C VAL A 169 -5.21 10.55 4.11
N ILE A 170 -5.16 10.45 2.78
CA ILE A 170 -4.54 11.44 1.89
C ILE A 170 -5.65 12.10 1.08
N GLY A 171 -5.67 13.44 1.09
CA GLY A 171 -6.58 14.24 0.28
C GLY A 171 -6.31 14.14 -1.22
N LYS A 172 -6.96 15.00 -1.98
CA LYS A 172 -6.88 15.03 -3.45
C LYS A 172 -5.66 15.82 -3.92
N ASN A 173 -5.19 15.50 -5.13
CA ASN A 173 -4.12 16.23 -5.81
C ASN A 173 -2.81 16.33 -5.00
N CYS A 174 -2.51 15.32 -4.18
CA CYS A 174 -1.25 15.28 -3.42
C CYS A 174 -0.11 14.74 -4.29
N ILE A 175 1.12 15.17 -4.02
CA ILE A 175 2.34 14.70 -4.69
C ILE A 175 3.31 14.21 -3.62
N LEU A 176 3.61 12.92 -3.63
CA LEU A 176 4.52 12.27 -2.69
C LEU A 176 5.74 11.76 -3.48
N CYS A 177 6.88 12.42 -3.34
CA CYS A 177 8.10 12.02 -4.04
C CYS A 177 8.72 10.74 -3.44
N GLY A 178 9.73 10.21 -4.13
CA GLY A 178 10.31 8.91 -3.80
C GLY A 178 10.78 8.78 -2.35
N GLN A 179 10.57 7.58 -1.79
CA GLN A 179 10.97 7.22 -0.43
C GLN A 179 10.30 8.04 0.69
N VAL A 180 9.19 8.72 0.41
CA VAL A 180 8.33 9.28 1.46
C VAL A 180 7.82 8.13 2.35
N GLY A 181 7.87 8.32 3.66
CA GLY A 181 7.37 7.37 4.66
C GLY A 181 6.32 8.01 5.55
N ILE A 182 5.11 7.46 5.56
CA ILE A 182 3.98 7.96 6.34
C ILE A 182 3.57 6.87 7.34
N ALA A 183 3.72 7.16 8.63
CA ALA A 183 3.30 6.26 9.69
C ALA A 183 1.76 6.19 9.83
N GLY A 184 1.29 5.29 10.69
CA GLY A 184 -0.14 4.98 10.80
C GLY A 184 -1.01 6.15 11.27
N SER A 185 -2.27 6.15 10.85
CA SER A 185 -3.32 7.07 11.30
C SER A 185 -3.09 8.56 11.02
N VAL A 186 -2.19 8.90 10.11
CA VAL A 186 -1.97 10.28 9.64
C VAL A 186 -3.16 10.77 8.80
N THR A 187 -3.45 12.07 8.85
CA THR A 187 -4.43 12.75 7.99
C THR A 187 -3.75 13.88 7.22
N ILE A 188 -3.82 13.85 5.89
CA ILE A 188 -3.20 14.81 4.99
C ILE A 188 -4.30 15.48 4.16
N GLY A 189 -4.35 16.81 4.16
CA GLY A 189 -5.28 17.59 3.36
C GLY A 189 -4.98 17.57 1.86
N ASP A 190 -5.74 18.35 1.10
CA ASP A 190 -5.61 18.42 -0.36
C ASP A 190 -4.38 19.22 -0.80
N TYR A 191 -3.85 18.94 -1.98
CA TYR A 191 -2.75 19.69 -2.61
C TYR A 191 -1.47 19.72 -1.77
N VAL A 192 -1.24 18.68 -0.95
CA VAL A 192 0.00 18.55 -0.18
C VAL A 192 1.11 17.99 -1.07
N THR A 193 2.29 18.61 -1.01
CA THR A 193 3.49 18.12 -1.70
C THR A 193 4.54 17.70 -0.68
N MET A 194 5.07 16.50 -0.83
CA MET A 194 6.15 15.98 0.00
C MET A 194 7.38 15.71 -0.86
N GLY A 195 8.46 16.44 -0.60
CA GLY A 195 9.75 16.18 -1.23
C GLY A 195 10.29 14.79 -0.88
N GLY A 196 11.31 14.34 -1.63
CA GLY A 196 11.86 13.00 -1.46
C GLY A 196 12.31 12.74 -0.02
N ARG A 197 12.07 11.51 0.46
CA ARG A 197 12.43 11.08 1.83
C ARG A 197 11.84 11.90 2.98
N VAL A 198 10.71 12.58 2.76
CA VAL A 198 9.95 13.14 3.88
C VAL A 198 9.42 12.00 4.75
N ALA A 199 9.51 12.16 6.07
CA ALA A 199 8.98 11.22 7.05
C ALA A 199 7.89 11.89 7.89
N ILE A 200 6.76 11.20 8.12
CA ILE A 200 5.65 11.69 8.93
C ILE A 200 5.41 10.74 10.10
N ARG A 201 5.43 11.29 11.32
CA ARG A 201 5.07 10.55 12.55
C ARG A 201 3.59 10.16 12.54
N ASP A 202 3.25 9.08 13.23
CA ASP A 202 1.89 8.60 13.40
C ASP A 202 0.98 9.64 14.06
N HIS A 203 -0.32 9.53 13.79
CA HIS A 203 -1.38 10.37 14.38
C HIS A 203 -1.24 11.88 14.16
N VAL A 204 -0.47 12.31 13.15
CA VAL A 204 -0.32 13.71 12.79
C VAL A 204 -1.38 14.15 11.77
N CYS A 205 -1.84 15.39 11.89
CA CYS A 205 -2.67 16.08 10.91
C CYS A 205 -1.86 17.13 10.12
N ILE A 206 -2.00 17.15 8.80
CA ILE A 206 -1.35 18.11 7.89
C ILE A 206 -2.43 18.83 7.08
N ALA A 207 -2.48 20.15 7.20
CA ALA A 207 -3.40 21.00 6.47
C ALA A 207 -3.19 20.95 4.95
N SER A 208 -4.22 21.30 4.20
CA SER A 208 -4.15 21.41 2.74
C SER A 208 -3.12 22.45 2.30
N LYS A 209 -2.57 22.28 1.09
CA LYS A 209 -1.61 23.20 0.45
C LYS A 209 -0.30 23.38 1.24
N VAL A 210 0.08 22.37 2.02
CA VAL A 210 1.40 22.28 2.65
C VAL A 210 2.42 21.72 1.65
N ARG A 211 3.62 22.30 1.63
CA ARG A 211 4.77 21.80 0.88
C ARG A 211 5.91 21.49 1.83
N LEU A 212 6.29 20.23 1.93
CA LEU A 212 7.39 19.74 2.77
C LEU A 212 8.65 19.59 1.91
N ALA A 213 9.73 20.27 2.29
CA ALA A 213 11.03 20.10 1.65
C ALA A 213 11.57 18.68 1.85
N ALA A 214 12.38 18.19 0.90
CA ALA A 214 12.98 16.85 0.96
C ALA A 214 13.74 16.62 2.28
N ASN A 215 13.73 15.38 2.77
CA ASN A 215 14.30 14.95 4.06
C ASN A 215 13.71 15.61 5.32
N SER A 216 12.58 16.34 5.23
CA SER A 216 11.90 16.86 6.41
C SER A 216 11.24 15.75 7.23
N CYS A 217 11.19 15.90 8.55
CA CYS A 217 10.47 15.00 9.44
C CYS A 217 9.37 15.76 10.20
N VAL A 218 8.11 15.39 9.96
CA VAL A 218 6.96 16.01 10.62
C VAL A 218 6.61 15.22 11.88
N THR A 219 6.74 15.87 13.03
CA THR A 219 6.53 15.25 14.35
C THR A 219 5.33 15.82 15.11
N LYS A 220 4.68 16.86 14.58
CA LYS A 220 3.52 17.53 15.16
C LYS A 220 2.59 17.99 14.04
N ASP A 221 1.36 18.30 14.41
CA ASP A 221 0.36 18.81 13.46
C ASP A 221 0.85 20.08 12.76
N ILE A 222 0.53 20.18 11.48
CA ILE A 222 0.73 21.37 10.65
C ILE A 222 -0.66 21.90 10.32
N ASN A 223 -1.08 22.94 11.02
CA ASN A 223 -2.44 23.47 10.91
C ASN A 223 -2.59 24.57 9.85
N GLU A 224 -1.47 25.09 9.34
CA GLU A 224 -1.46 26.20 8.39
C GLU A 224 -0.86 25.77 7.04
N PRO A 225 -1.42 26.24 5.91
CA PRO A 225 -0.78 26.11 4.61
C PRO A 225 0.58 26.79 4.59
N GLY A 226 1.52 26.27 3.80
CA GLY A 226 2.82 26.91 3.64
C GLY A 226 3.94 25.96 3.27
N ASN A 227 5.15 26.49 3.27
CA ASN A 227 6.37 25.74 3.02
C ASN A 227 7.04 25.42 4.35
N TYR A 228 7.28 24.15 4.60
CA TYR A 228 7.97 23.67 5.80
C TYR A 228 9.22 22.91 5.38
N GLY A 229 10.27 23.00 6.18
CA GLY A 229 11.54 22.36 5.85
C GLY A 229 12.50 22.26 7.02
N GLY A 230 13.43 21.32 6.90
CA GLY A 230 14.62 21.14 7.71
C GLY A 230 15.54 20.14 6.99
N PHE A 231 16.86 20.20 7.26
CA PHE A 231 17.97 19.66 6.41
C PHE A 231 18.43 20.68 5.36
N PRO A 232 19.72 21.06 5.35
CA PRO A 232 20.56 20.51 4.30
C PRO A 232 21.87 19.91 4.82
N ALA A 233 22.55 19.17 3.94
CA ALA A 233 23.95 18.84 4.15
C ALA A 233 24.77 20.14 4.16
N VAL A 234 25.51 20.36 5.24
CA VAL A 234 26.51 21.42 5.39
C VAL A 234 27.87 20.76 5.67
N PRO A 235 29.00 21.46 5.47
CA PRO A 235 30.31 20.93 5.85
C PRO A 235 30.32 20.41 7.30
N ILE A 236 30.97 19.27 7.55
CA ILE A 236 30.89 18.56 8.84
C ILE A 236 31.29 19.41 10.06
N HIS A 237 32.18 20.39 9.86
CA HIS A 237 32.61 21.30 10.92
C HIS A 237 31.52 22.31 11.30
N GLU A 238 30.73 22.78 10.34
CA GLU A 238 29.57 23.65 10.59
C GLU A 238 28.47 22.88 11.31
N TRP A 239 28.16 21.67 10.84
CA TRP A 239 27.16 20.81 11.48
C TRP A 239 27.52 20.52 12.94
N ARG A 240 28.77 20.12 13.24
CA ARG A 240 29.24 19.89 14.61
C ARG A 240 29.06 21.13 15.51
N ARG A 241 29.32 22.32 14.97
CA ARG A 241 29.16 23.59 15.69
C ARG A 241 27.69 23.89 15.98
N GLN A 242 26.81 23.69 14.99
CA GLN A 242 25.37 23.87 15.15
C GLN A 242 24.81 22.97 16.27
N ILE A 243 25.18 21.69 16.28
CA ILE A 243 24.74 20.73 17.33
C ILE A 243 25.25 21.12 18.72
N ALA A 244 26.52 21.55 18.84
CA ALA A 244 27.07 21.98 20.11
C ALA A 244 26.33 23.21 20.67
N ALA A 245 26.03 24.19 19.82
CA ALA A 245 25.28 25.39 20.20
C ALA A 245 23.85 25.05 20.66
N GLN A 246 23.19 24.11 19.98
CA GLN A 246 21.85 23.66 20.33
C GLN A 246 21.80 22.99 21.72
N ARG A 247 22.85 22.23 22.10
CA ARG A 247 22.96 21.60 23.42
C ARG A 247 23.20 22.59 24.56
N GLN A 248 23.82 23.73 24.27
CA GLN A 248 24.15 24.76 25.26
C GLN A 248 23.03 25.78 25.46
N SER A 249 22.04 25.79 24.57
CA SER A 249 20.87 26.64 24.70
C SER A 249 20.05 26.18 25.93
N PRO A 250 19.69 27.08 26.86
CA PRO A 250 18.78 26.75 27.95
C PRO A 250 17.49 26.15 27.39
N LYS A 251 16.93 25.15 28.09
CA LYS A 251 15.64 24.56 27.71
C LYS A 251 14.52 25.60 27.71
#